data_AF-A0A0V0X365-F1
#
_entry.id   AF-A0A0V0X365-F1
#
_cell.length_a   1.000
_cell.length_b   1.000
_cell.length_c   1.000
_cell.angle_alpha   90.00
_cell.angle_beta   90.00
_cell.angle_gamma   90.00
#
_symmetry.space_group_name_H-M   'P 1'
#
loop_
_entity.id
_entity.type
_entity.pdbx_description
1 polymer ?
#
loop_
_entity_poly.entity_id
_entity_poly.type
_entity_poly.pdbx_seq_one_letter_code
_entity_poly.pdbx_strand_id
1 'polypeptide(L)'
;MHCFNNSLACRSVEVVLIRSMCSWLFFFAFSFSVCVLSLLADYNEQILYDDLLRGYNILERPVSNCSKPLVVLLELVLFQIVDVEEKNQLIQTNIWLKFTWYDYNLKWNPEEYGGISDVRFPAGKIWKPDVLLYNNVDPNFDPYYPSNLVVYSDGKINWIPPAIVRSSCKMDVTWFPFDDQTCCLKVEFIC
;
A
#
# COMPACT_ATOMS: atom_id res chain seq x y z
N MET A 1 -10.96 -18.88 18.47
CA MET A 1 -9.79 -18.95 19.37
C MET A 1 -8.83 -19.99 18.81
N HIS A 2 -7.57 -19.57 18.66
CA HIS A 2 -6.39 -20.36 18.29
C HIS A 2 -6.26 -20.86 16.84
N CYS A 3 -5.43 -20.11 16.08
CA CYS A 3 -4.74 -20.59 14.89
C CYS A 3 -3.87 -21.80 15.22
N PHE A 4 -4.08 -22.85 14.42
CA PHE A 4 -3.22 -24.01 14.27
C PHE A 4 -1.99 -23.62 13.41
N ASN A 5 -0.82 -23.76 14.02
CA ASN A 5 0.30 -24.60 13.60
C ASN A 5 0.84 -24.58 12.15
N ASN A 6 2.18 -24.53 12.12
CA ASN A 6 3.12 -25.06 11.12
C ASN A 6 3.24 -24.27 9.81
N SER A 7 4.42 -24.05 9.23
CA SER A 7 5.65 -24.83 9.30
C SER A 7 6.76 -24.07 8.57
N LEU A 8 7.99 -24.19 9.07
CA LEU A 8 9.27 -24.28 8.33
C LEU A 8 9.80 -23.04 7.60
N ALA A 9 11.10 -22.76 7.52
CA ALA A 9 12.33 -23.08 8.26
C ALA A 9 13.46 -22.54 7.38
N CYS A 10 14.38 -21.72 7.91
CA CYS A 10 15.70 -21.47 7.30
C CYS A 10 16.56 -20.70 8.32
N ARG A 11 17.76 -21.09 8.75
CA ARG A 11 18.55 -22.31 8.70
C ARG A 11 19.56 -22.18 9.87
N SER A 12 19.73 -23.28 10.57
CA SER A 12 20.87 -23.70 11.41
C SER A 12 22.15 -22.86 11.40
N VAL A 13 22.55 -22.37 12.58
CA VAL A 13 23.96 -22.26 12.98
C VAL A 13 24.11 -23.07 14.28
N GLU A 14 24.70 -24.26 14.18
CA GLU A 14 25.13 -25.03 15.36
C GLU A 14 26.34 -24.33 15.98
N VAL A 15 26.22 -23.89 17.23
CA VAL A 15 27.37 -23.40 18.01
C VAL A 15 27.56 -24.35 19.19
N VAL A 16 28.70 -25.06 19.15
CA VAL A 16 29.18 -26.01 20.14
C VAL A 16 29.21 -25.36 21.54
N LEU A 17 28.47 -25.94 22.48
CA LEU A 17 28.35 -25.47 23.86
C LEU A 17 29.62 -25.76 24.68
N ILE A 18 30.45 -24.73 24.90
CA ILE A 18 31.44 -24.73 25.98
C ILE A 18 30.81 -24.02 27.18
N ARG A 19 30.55 -24.78 28.25
CA ARG A 19 29.95 -24.31 29.51
C ARG A 19 30.88 -23.31 30.21
N SER A 20 30.62 -22.02 30.07
CA SER A 20 31.16 -20.97 30.93
C SER A 20 30.02 -20.07 31.41
N MET A 21 29.86 -19.92 32.73
CA MET A 21 28.81 -19.08 33.35
C MET A 21 28.85 -17.63 32.86
N CYS A 22 30.02 -17.16 32.40
CA CYS A 22 30.21 -15.86 31.77
C CYS A 22 29.43 -15.75 30.44
N SER A 23 29.41 -16.83 29.66
CA SER A 23 28.76 -16.87 28.34
C SER A 23 27.24 -16.71 28.46
N TRP A 24 26.62 -17.25 29.51
CA TRP A 24 25.18 -17.06 29.76
C TRP A 24 24.86 -15.62 30.18
N LEU A 25 25.70 -14.98 30.99
CA LEU A 25 25.53 -13.57 31.35
C LEU A 25 25.64 -12.64 30.13
N PHE A 26 26.57 -12.92 29.21
CA PHE A 26 26.66 -12.20 27.95
C PHE A 26 25.45 -12.44 27.04
N PHE A 27 24.93 -13.68 26.95
CA PHE A 27 23.71 -13.98 26.22
C PHE A 27 22.47 -13.30 26.82
N PHE A 28 22.33 -13.27 28.15
CA PHE A 28 21.24 -12.59 28.84
C PHE A 28 21.35 -11.06 28.76
N ALA A 29 22.57 -10.51 28.83
CA ALA A 29 22.78 -9.07 28.65
C ALA A 29 22.53 -8.64 27.19
N PHE A 30 22.94 -9.46 26.22
CA PHE A 30 22.68 -9.22 24.81
C PHE A 30 21.19 -9.34 24.48
N SER A 31 20.50 -10.37 25.00
CA SER A 31 19.05 -10.51 24.81
C SER A 31 18.27 -9.40 25.50
N PHE A 32 18.70 -8.96 26.68
CA PHE A 32 18.11 -7.80 27.36
C PHE A 32 18.31 -6.51 26.57
N SER A 33 19.52 -6.25 26.07
CA SER A 33 19.80 -5.08 25.24
C SER A 33 19.01 -5.06 23.94
N VAL A 34 18.86 -6.21 23.27
CA VAL A 34 18.04 -6.34 22.07
C VAL A 34 16.56 -6.10 22.39
N CYS A 35 16.06 -6.65 23.50
CA CYS A 35 14.68 -6.45 23.95
C CYS A 35 14.37 -4.98 24.24
N VAL A 36 15.28 -4.26 24.93
CA VAL A 36 15.13 -2.82 25.20
C VAL A 36 15.11 -2.00 23.92
N LEU A 37 15.96 -2.32 22.93
CA LEU A 37 15.98 -1.62 21.65
C LEU A 37 14.67 -1.80 20.88
N SER A 38 14.09 -3.01 20.87
CA SER A 38 12.80 -3.28 20.21
C SER A 38 11.62 -2.57 20.88
N LEU A 39 11.62 -2.46 22.21
CA LEU A 39 10.55 -1.75 22.94
C LEU A 39 10.56 -0.23 22.70
N LEU A 40 11.76 0.35 22.57
CA LEU A 40 11.90 1.79 22.26
C LEU A 40 11.45 2.11 20.83
N ALA A 41 11.71 1.22 19.87
CA ALA A 41 11.25 1.38 18.50
C ALA A 41 9.72 1.35 18.39
N ASP A 42 9.08 0.40 19.07
CA ASP A 42 7.60 0.25 19.12
C ASP A 42 6.93 1.47 19.78
N TYR A 43 7.52 1.99 20.86
CA TYR A 43 7.04 3.19 21.55
C TYR A 43 7.08 4.46 20.66
N ASN A 44 8.19 4.65 19.93
CA ASN A 44 8.35 5.83 19.06
C ASN A 44 7.36 5.82 17.90
N GLU A 45 7.09 4.66 17.31
CA GLU A 45 6.12 4.53 16.22
C GLU A 45 4.69 4.83 16.71
N GLN A 46 4.32 4.37 17.91
CA GLN A 46 3.01 4.65 18.48
C GLN A 46 2.76 6.16 18.71
N ILE A 47 3.73 6.87 19.28
CA ILE A 47 3.63 8.32 19.49
C ILE A 47 3.54 9.04 18.16
N LEU A 48 4.32 8.63 17.16
CA LEU A 48 4.27 9.21 15.82
C LEU A 48 2.86 9.09 15.22
N TYR A 49 2.20 7.94 15.32
CA TYR A 49 0.82 7.81 14.86
C TYR A 49 -0.14 8.75 15.59
N ASP A 50 -0.02 8.85 16.92
CA ASP A 50 -0.89 9.71 17.73
C ASP A 50 -0.68 11.20 17.38
N ASP A 51 0.56 11.63 17.17
CA ASP A 51 0.91 13.00 16.79
C ASP A 51 0.42 13.34 15.37
N LEU A 52 0.66 12.45 14.39
CA LEU A 52 0.26 12.67 13.00
C LEU A 52 -1.26 12.73 12.82
N LEU A 53 -2.00 11.91 13.58
CA LEU A 53 -3.46 11.87 13.51
C LEU A 53 -4.15 12.92 14.39
N ARG A 54 -3.38 13.66 15.20
CA ARG A 54 -3.92 14.66 16.11
C ARG A 54 -4.50 15.85 15.35
N GLY A 55 -5.83 15.89 15.25
CA GLY A 55 -6.54 16.94 14.51
C GLY A 55 -6.50 16.79 12.99
N TYR A 56 -6.04 15.63 12.49
CA TYR A 56 -6.10 15.32 11.07
C TYR A 56 -7.55 15.08 10.63
N ASN A 57 -8.01 15.82 9.63
CA ASN A 57 -9.35 15.66 9.07
C ASN A 57 -9.29 14.94 7.72
N ILE A 58 -9.83 13.72 7.68
CA ILE A 58 -9.84 12.87 6.47
C ILE A 58 -10.67 13.48 5.34
N LEU A 59 -11.63 14.36 5.66
CA LEU A 59 -12.48 15.03 4.67
C LEU A 59 -11.83 16.27 4.06
N GLU A 60 -10.75 16.76 4.67
CA GLU A 60 -10.05 17.94 4.18
C GLU A 60 -9.01 17.55 3.14
N ARG A 61 -9.06 18.22 1.98
CA ARG A 61 -8.06 18.05 0.93
C ARG A 61 -6.71 18.56 1.45
N PRO A 62 -5.64 17.75 1.43
CA PRO A 62 -4.38 18.08 2.10
C PRO A 62 -3.52 19.06 1.28
N VAL A 63 -3.93 20.33 1.22
CA VAL A 63 -3.17 21.40 0.54
C VAL A 63 -3.00 22.58 1.48
N SER A 64 -1.76 23.08 1.60
CA SER A 64 -1.43 24.23 2.45
C SER A 64 -2.09 25.54 2.01
N ASN A 65 -2.44 25.65 0.73
CA ASN A 65 -3.14 26.78 0.15
C ASN A 65 -4.33 26.31 -0.68
N CYS A 66 -5.54 26.67 -0.25
CA CYS A 66 -6.79 26.26 -0.90
C CYS A 66 -6.86 26.64 -2.38
N SER A 67 -6.18 27.70 -2.82
CA SER A 67 -6.17 28.16 -4.21
C SER A 67 -5.32 27.29 -5.13
N LYS A 68 -4.43 26.44 -4.60
CA LYS A 68 -3.60 25.53 -5.41
C LYS A 68 -4.26 24.17 -5.57
N PRO A 69 -4.10 23.48 -6.72
CA PRO A 69 -4.57 22.11 -6.87
C PRO A 69 -3.69 21.13 -6.08
N LEU A 70 -4.25 19.99 -5.71
CA LEU A 70 -3.47 18.84 -5.25
C LEU A 70 -3.04 18.05 -6.48
N VAL A 71 -1.75 17.75 -6.62
CA VAL A 71 -1.23 16.95 -7.72
C VAL A 71 -1.19 15.49 -7.29
N VAL A 72 -1.98 14.65 -7.95
CA VAL A 72 -1.98 13.20 -7.77
C VAL A 72 -1.42 12.57 -9.04
N LEU A 73 -0.34 11.82 -8.89
CA LEU A 73 0.27 11.04 -9.97
C LEU A 73 -0.36 9.65 -9.97
N LEU A 74 -0.83 9.22 -11.14
CA LEU A 74 -1.34 7.87 -11.37
C LEU A 74 -0.43 7.15 -12.36
N GLU A 75 0.05 6.00 -11.94
CA GLU A 75 0.72 5.02 -12.79
C GLU A 75 -0.14 3.75 -12.85
N LEU A 76 -0.43 3.29 -14.07
CA LEU A 76 -1.17 2.04 -14.29
C LEU A 76 -0.20 0.95 -14.70
N VAL A 77 -0.23 -0.17 -13.98
CA VAL A 77 0.56 -1.36 -14.30
C VAL A 77 -0.39 -2.50 -14.66
N LEU A 78 -0.36 -2.93 -15.91
CA LEU A 78 -1.08 -4.13 -16.34
C LEU A 78 -0.33 -5.37 -15.85
N PHE A 79 -0.95 -6.17 -14.99
CA PHE A 79 -0.38 -7.42 -14.52
C PHE A 79 -0.73 -8.58 -15.45
N GLN A 80 -2.01 -8.69 -15.81
CA GLN A 80 -2.51 -9.77 -16.66
C GLN A 80 -3.83 -9.39 -17.35
N ILE A 81 -4.04 -9.87 -18.57
CA ILE A 81 -5.36 -9.98 -19.19
C ILE A 81 -5.96 -11.31 -18.72
N VAL A 82 -7.04 -11.23 -17.95
CA VAL A 82 -7.68 -12.39 -17.32
C VAL A 82 -8.59 -13.09 -18.31
N ASP A 83 -9.43 -12.31 -19.00
CA ASP A 83 -10.40 -12.83 -19.95
C ASP A 83 -10.76 -11.77 -21.00
N VAL A 84 -11.18 -12.25 -22.17
CA VAL A 84 -11.64 -11.43 -23.30
C VAL A 84 -12.93 -12.07 -23.79
N GLU A 85 -14.07 -11.41 -23.57
CA GLU A 85 -15.38 -11.88 -23.98
C GLU A 85 -15.84 -11.11 -25.23
N GLU A 86 -15.52 -11.62 -26.43
CA GLU A 86 -15.77 -10.88 -27.68
C GLU A 86 -17.27 -10.71 -27.97
N LYS A 87 -18.08 -11.71 -27.61
CA LYS A 87 -19.54 -11.66 -27.76
C LYS A 87 -20.18 -10.55 -26.94
N ASN A 88 -19.64 -10.31 -25.74
CA ASN A 88 -20.17 -9.31 -24.81
C ASN A 88 -19.43 -7.98 -24.89
N GLN A 89 -18.36 -7.89 -25.69
CA GLN A 89 -17.49 -6.71 -25.79
C GLN A 89 -16.89 -6.32 -24.43
N LEU A 90 -16.46 -7.31 -23.66
CA LEU A 90 -15.89 -7.13 -22.33
C LEU A 90 -14.45 -7.64 -22.29
N ILE A 91 -13.60 -6.90 -21.58
CA ILE A 91 -12.26 -7.35 -21.22
C ILE A 91 -12.11 -7.29 -19.71
N GLN A 92 -11.58 -8.38 -19.14
CA GLN A 92 -11.24 -8.47 -17.74
C GLN A 92 -9.73 -8.39 -17.58
N THR A 93 -9.25 -7.42 -16.80
CA THR A 93 -7.82 -7.19 -16.57
C THR A 93 -7.51 -7.15 -15.08
N ASN A 94 -6.34 -7.65 -14.72
CA ASN A 94 -5.74 -7.47 -13.39
C ASN A 94 -4.71 -6.36 -13.50
N ILE A 95 -4.96 -5.26 -12.82
CA ILE A 95 -4.12 -4.06 -12.86
C ILE A 95 -3.73 -3.62 -11.45
N TRP A 96 -2.58 -2.97 -11.33
CA TRP A 96 -2.22 -2.22 -10.14
C TRP A 96 -2.29 -0.73 -10.46
N LEU A 97 -2.99 0.02 -9.63
CA LEU A 97 -3.08 1.47 -9.71
C LEU A 97 -2.14 2.04 -8.67
N LYS A 98 -1.08 2.72 -9.09
CA LYS A 98 -0.15 3.37 -8.18
C LYS A 98 -0.44 4.86 -8.13
N PHE A 99 -0.87 5.30 -6.96
CA PHE A 99 -1.12 6.70 -6.64
C PHE A 99 0.03 7.26 -5.83
N THR A 100 0.49 8.45 -6.21
CA THR A 100 1.49 9.21 -5.46
C THR A 100 1.04 10.65 -5.32
N TRP A 101 0.98 11.15 -4.09
CA TRP A 101 0.70 12.55 -3.78
C TRP A 101 1.51 12.98 -2.54
N TYR A 102 1.41 14.26 -2.19
CA TYR A 102 2.02 14.81 -0.98
C TYR A 102 0.96 15.38 -0.05
N ASP A 103 1.07 15.07 1.23
CA ASP A 103 0.27 15.65 2.30
C ASP A 103 1.19 16.51 3.19
N TYR A 104 0.75 17.73 3.49
CA TYR A 104 1.54 18.64 4.32
C TYR A 104 1.36 18.39 5.82
N ASN A 105 0.24 17.79 6.24
CA ASN A 105 -0.03 17.45 7.63
C ASN A 105 0.75 16.21 8.07
N LEU A 106 1.11 15.33 7.14
CA LEU A 106 1.76 14.05 7.42
C LEU A 106 3.28 14.12 7.25
N LYS A 107 3.91 15.14 7.82
CA LYS A 107 5.37 15.35 7.80
C LYS A 107 5.94 15.28 9.20
N TRP A 108 7.09 14.63 9.35
CA TRP A 108 7.82 14.58 10.62
C TRP A 108 9.32 14.54 10.39
N ASN A 109 10.09 14.83 11.43
CA ASN A 109 11.52 14.68 11.42
C ASN A 109 11.90 13.27 11.92
N PRO A 110 12.53 12.40 11.11
CA PRO A 110 12.92 11.05 11.54
C PRO A 110 13.77 11.04 12.80
N GLU A 111 14.62 12.05 13.02
CA GLU A 111 15.51 12.12 14.18
C GLU A 111 14.76 12.21 15.52
N GLU A 112 13.56 12.78 15.54
CA GLU A 112 12.73 12.95 16.74
C GLU A 112 12.01 11.65 17.13
N TYR A 113 11.78 10.75 16.17
CA TYR A 113 11.00 9.52 16.35
C TYR A 113 11.87 8.26 16.18
N GLY A 114 13.14 8.32 16.56
CA GLY A 114 14.04 7.16 16.55
C GLY A 114 14.47 6.68 15.17
N GLY A 115 14.47 7.57 14.16
CA GLY A 115 14.93 7.30 12.81
C GLY A 115 13.87 6.74 11.85
N ILE A 116 12.58 6.80 12.21
CA ILE A 116 11.49 6.28 11.38
C ILE A 116 11.36 7.11 10.10
N SER A 117 11.64 6.48 8.94
CA SER A 117 11.57 7.10 7.62
C SER A 117 10.19 7.02 6.98
N ASP A 118 9.43 5.97 7.29
CA ASP A 118 8.15 5.64 6.68
C ASP A 118 7.27 4.84 7.64
N VAL A 119 5.96 5.03 7.50
CA VAL A 119 4.92 4.36 8.29
C VAL A 119 3.78 3.89 7.39
N ARG A 120 2.97 2.94 7.88
CA ARG A 120 1.90 2.31 7.09
C ARG A 120 0.53 2.57 7.69
N PHE A 121 -0.35 3.24 6.94
CA PHE A 121 -1.73 3.47 7.35
C PHE A 121 -2.68 2.50 6.63
N PRO A 122 -3.64 1.88 7.34
CA PRO A 122 -4.70 1.15 6.66
C PRO A 122 -5.61 2.11 5.88
N ALA A 123 -6.23 1.59 4.82
CA ALA A 123 -7.16 2.37 4.01
C ALA A 123 -8.28 2.99 4.87
N GLY A 124 -8.60 4.27 4.61
CA GLY A 124 -9.66 5.01 5.30
C GLY A 124 -9.25 5.68 6.61
N LYS A 125 -7.99 5.61 7.05
CA LYS A 125 -7.48 6.39 8.19
C LYS A 125 -6.95 7.77 7.83
N ILE A 126 -6.54 7.95 6.58
CA ILE A 126 -6.00 9.20 6.04
C ILE A 126 -6.73 9.55 4.74
N TRP A 127 -6.63 10.80 4.31
CA TRP A 127 -7.23 11.24 3.04
C TRP A 127 -6.67 10.41 1.88
N LYS A 128 -7.55 10.05 0.94
CA LYS A 128 -7.18 9.36 -0.30
C LYS A 128 -7.94 10.00 -1.47
N PRO A 129 -7.39 9.98 -2.69
CA PRO A 129 -8.13 10.42 -3.86
C PRO A 129 -9.30 9.48 -4.15
N ASP A 130 -10.41 10.04 -4.62
CA ASP A 130 -11.52 9.28 -5.15
C ASP A 130 -11.36 9.16 -6.67
N VAL A 131 -11.19 7.93 -7.13
CA VAL A 131 -11.02 7.58 -8.55
C VAL A 131 -12.18 6.70 -8.99
N LEU A 132 -12.71 7.01 -10.17
CA LEU A 132 -13.76 6.28 -10.83
C LEU A 132 -13.26 5.72 -12.16
N LEU A 133 -13.62 4.47 -12.41
CA LEU A 133 -13.43 3.84 -13.70
C LEU A 133 -14.76 3.88 -14.48
N TYR A 134 -14.83 4.75 -15.47
CA TYR A 134 -16.10 5.08 -16.16
C TYR A 134 -16.66 3.95 -17.02
N ASN A 135 -15.79 3.19 -17.66
CA ASN A 135 -16.20 2.11 -18.57
C ASN A 135 -16.25 0.74 -17.88
N ASN A 136 -16.23 0.73 -16.54
CA ASN A 136 -16.43 -0.47 -15.75
C ASN A 136 -17.89 -0.92 -15.82
N VAL A 137 -18.11 -2.22 -16.01
CA VAL A 137 -19.44 -2.81 -16.18
C VAL A 137 -19.89 -3.60 -14.95
N ASP A 138 -19.00 -3.74 -13.96
CA ASP A 138 -19.32 -4.40 -12.69
C ASP A 138 -19.99 -3.42 -11.70
N PRO A 139 -21.27 -3.62 -11.33
CA PRO A 139 -21.97 -2.75 -10.40
C PRO A 139 -21.45 -2.83 -8.95
N ASN A 140 -20.68 -3.87 -8.61
CA ASN A 140 -20.08 -4.08 -7.29
C ASN A 140 -18.58 -3.77 -7.27
N PHE A 141 -18.07 -3.02 -8.26
CA PHE A 141 -16.67 -2.65 -8.30
C PHE A 141 -16.33 -1.72 -7.15
N ASP A 142 -15.72 -2.29 -6.11
CA ASP A 142 -14.85 -1.55 -5.22
C ASP A 142 -13.50 -1.41 -5.95
N PRO A 143 -13.09 -0.21 -6.38
CA PRO A 143 -11.84 -0.03 -7.09
C PRO A 143 -10.62 -0.41 -6.25
N TYR A 144 -10.80 -0.58 -4.94
CA TYR A 144 -9.72 -0.64 -3.99
C TYR A 144 -9.84 -1.87 -3.10
N TYR A 145 -9.03 -2.89 -3.38
CA TYR A 145 -8.73 -3.84 -2.32
C TYR A 145 -8.12 -3.06 -1.14
N PRO A 146 -8.53 -3.32 0.12
CA PRO A 146 -8.07 -2.58 1.29
C PRO A 146 -6.58 -2.83 1.50
N SER A 147 -5.79 -1.96 0.88
CA SER A 147 -4.33 -1.99 0.86
C SER A 147 -3.82 -0.84 1.71
N ASN A 148 -2.72 -1.07 2.40
CA ASN A 148 -2.12 -0.05 3.24
C ASN A 148 -1.44 1.02 2.38
N LEU A 149 -1.52 2.26 2.85
CA LEU A 149 -0.82 3.41 2.31
C LEU A 149 0.54 3.51 3.01
N VAL A 150 1.59 3.76 2.24
CA VAL A 150 2.93 4.04 2.77
C VAL A 150 3.13 5.54 2.77
N VAL A 151 3.36 6.10 3.94
CA VAL A 151 3.64 7.53 4.13
C VAL A 151 5.11 7.67 4.50
N TYR A 152 5.82 8.54 3.80
CA TYR A 152 7.22 8.87 4.07
C TYR A 152 7.31 10.16 4.89
N SER A 153 8.41 10.32 5.63
CA SER A 153 8.67 11.47 6.51
C SER A 153 8.64 12.84 5.81
N ASP A 154 8.90 12.88 4.50
CA ASP A 154 8.80 14.09 3.67
C ASP A 154 7.35 14.49 3.32
N GLY A 155 6.37 13.69 3.72
CA GLY A 155 4.94 13.84 3.44
C GLY A 155 4.50 13.20 2.13
N LYS A 156 5.38 12.45 1.45
CA LYS A 156 5.00 11.69 0.26
C LYS A 156 4.17 10.49 0.66
N ILE A 157 3.10 10.23 -0.08
CA ILE A 157 2.22 9.09 0.13
C ILE A 157 2.21 8.24 -1.13
N ASN A 158 2.43 6.94 -0.96
CA ASN A 158 2.28 5.94 -2.00
C ASN A 158 1.16 4.98 -1.63
N TRP A 159 0.22 4.79 -2.56
CA TRP A 159 -0.88 3.85 -2.41
C TRP A 159 -1.02 3.01 -3.67
N ILE A 160 -0.97 1.69 -3.53
CA ILE A 160 -0.92 0.75 -4.67
C ILE A 160 -1.97 -0.35 -4.48
N PRO A 161 -3.27 -0.04 -4.63
CA PRO A 161 -4.32 -1.04 -4.62
C PRO A 161 -4.26 -1.93 -5.87
N PRO A 162 -4.37 -3.27 -5.72
CA PRO A 162 -4.69 -4.15 -6.84
C PRO A 162 -6.19 -4.02 -7.18
N ALA A 163 -6.50 -4.06 -8.47
CA ALA A 163 -7.87 -3.99 -8.97
C ALA A 163 -8.09 -5.02 -10.10
N ILE A 164 -9.20 -5.75 -10.01
CA ILE A 164 -9.71 -6.56 -11.13
C ILE A 164 -10.79 -5.73 -11.81
N VAL A 165 -10.52 -5.35 -13.04
CA VAL A 165 -11.36 -4.43 -13.81
C VAL A 165 -12.07 -5.19 -14.91
N ARG A 166 -13.40 -5.08 -14.96
CA ARG A 166 -14.22 -5.56 -16.09
C ARG A 166 -14.71 -4.36 -16.88
N SER A 167 -14.01 -4.06 -17.96
CA SER A 167 -14.28 -2.88 -18.77
C SER A 167 -14.92 -3.22 -20.11
N SER A 168 -15.84 -2.36 -20.55
CA SER A 168 -16.38 -2.42 -21.91
C SER A 168 -15.33 -1.98 -22.94
N CYS A 169 -15.18 -2.79 -23.98
CA CYS A 169 -14.25 -2.58 -25.09
C CYS A 169 -14.88 -3.02 -26.40
N LYS A 170 -15.00 -2.09 -27.36
CA LYS A 170 -15.54 -2.40 -28.69
C LYS A 170 -14.52 -3.22 -29.48
N MET A 171 -14.85 -4.47 -29.75
CA MET A 171 -14.02 -5.39 -30.52
C MET A 171 -14.46 -5.49 -31.98
N ASP A 172 -13.50 -5.58 -32.90
CA ASP A 172 -13.73 -5.74 -34.34
C ASP A 172 -13.31 -7.15 -34.78
N VAL A 173 -14.29 -7.99 -35.11
CA VAL A 173 -14.10 -9.41 -35.47
C VAL A 173 -14.01 -9.66 -36.99
N THR A 174 -13.63 -8.65 -37.77
CA THR A 174 -13.55 -8.75 -39.24
C THR A 174 -12.56 -9.81 -39.75
N TRP A 175 -11.43 -10.01 -39.06
CA TRP A 175 -10.32 -10.86 -39.51
C TRP A 175 -10.07 -12.08 -38.61
N PHE A 176 -11.10 -12.53 -37.89
CA PHE A 176 -10.99 -13.68 -36.99
C PHE A 176 -10.36 -14.91 -37.68
N PRO A 177 -9.37 -15.61 -37.07
CA PRO A 177 -8.83 -15.43 -35.71
C PRO A 177 -7.53 -14.58 -35.64
N PHE A 178 -7.21 -13.83 -36.69
CA PHE A 178 -5.99 -13.03 -36.81
C PHE A 178 -6.32 -11.52 -36.78
N ASP A 179 -7.07 -11.12 -35.77
CA ASP A 179 -7.53 -9.76 -35.52
C ASP A 179 -6.76 -9.08 -34.39
N ASP A 180 -6.66 -7.75 -34.49
CA ASP A 180 -6.07 -6.90 -33.46
C ASP A 180 -7.17 -6.14 -32.70
N GLN A 181 -7.10 -6.14 -31.37
CA GLN A 181 -8.07 -5.45 -30.52
C GLN A 181 -7.43 -4.30 -29.76
N THR A 182 -8.05 -3.12 -29.80
CA THR A 182 -7.62 -1.93 -29.05
C THR A 182 -8.65 -1.56 -28.00
N CYS A 183 -8.33 -1.80 -26.73
CA CYS A 183 -9.18 -1.49 -25.59
C CYS A 183 -8.64 -0.29 -24.80
N CYS A 184 -9.48 0.68 -24.50
CA CYS A 184 -9.13 1.84 -23.69
C CYS A 184 -9.78 1.77 -22.30
N LEU A 185 -8.98 1.95 -21.26
CA LEU A 185 -9.47 2.15 -19.89
C LEU A 185 -9.67 3.65 -19.61
N LYS A 186 -10.85 4.03 -19.12
CA LYS A 186 -11.19 5.44 -18.83
C LYS A 186 -11.21 5.68 -17.32
N VAL A 187 -10.12 6.24 -16.82
CA VAL A 187 -9.93 6.56 -15.40
C VAL A 187 -10.09 8.06 -15.18
N GLU A 188 -10.88 8.45 -14.19
CA GLU A 188 -11.12 9.85 -13.83
C GLU A 188 -11.05 10.06 -12.32
N PHE A 189 -10.57 11.22 -11.92
CA PHE A 189 -10.57 11.66 -10.53
C PHE A 189 -11.84 12.43 -10.23
N ILE A 190 -12.56 12.01 -9.19
CA ILE A 190 -13.70 12.72 -8.65
C ILE A 190 -13.16 13.57 -7.50
N CYS A 191 -12.99 14.87 -7.73
CA CYS A 191 -12.56 15.85 -6.72
C CYS A 191 -13.50 17.05 -6.77
#